data_AF-A0A543JBJ0-F1
#
_entry.id   AF-A0A543JBJ0-F1
#
_cell.length_a   1.000
_cell.length_b   1.000
_cell.length_c   1.000
_cell.angle_alpha   90.00
_cell.angle_beta   90.00
_cell.angle_gamma   90.00
#
_symmetry.space_group_name_H-M   'P 1'
#
loop_
_entity.id
_entity.type
_entity.pdbx_description
1 polymer ?
#
loop_
_entity_poly.entity_id
_entity_poly.type
_entity_poly.pdbx_seq_one_letter_code
_entity_poly.pdbx_strand_id
1 'polypeptide(L)'
;MAWVTSDAGGTGLSPATSVGGGSARRDDGGQPTVTDTYRISIDDRSGATLRGRVHIVNPDAEQVPPGRDFALRMIIEVWHRIRHGYFFTSGDENLPDDRLHLHLDELENVVDDPALKASFEQLMGLDHGRVVYLTDEQVAEIRAVREIRDHEREQAARQALMDRYGVKSLSVGNDGTPFVRTERDGRAFYDKACEVVTDYRLGEVRNWPPPWDFGDEADEDYDEDAYSDKLAAMTLEDYPYVEFTLTVDDARHLAHMGGGIHFATAIHGEYGW
;
A
#
# COMPACT_ATOMS: atom_id res chain seq x y z
N MET A 1 4.30 29.45 -12.53
CA MET A 1 3.52 29.47 -11.29
C MET A 1 4.45 29.15 -10.15
N ALA A 2 4.58 30.04 -9.17
CA ALA A 2 5.42 29.81 -8.00
C ALA A 2 4.57 29.11 -6.94
N TRP A 3 4.98 27.90 -6.55
CA TRP A 3 4.37 27.16 -5.45
C TRP A 3 4.92 27.70 -4.12
N VAL A 4 4.01 28.03 -3.19
CA VAL A 4 4.40 28.49 -1.85
C VAL A 4 4.67 27.25 -1.00
N THR A 5 5.93 27.04 -0.62
CA THR A 5 6.31 26.14 0.47
C THR A 5 6.26 26.94 1.77
N SER A 6 5.26 26.72 2.63
CA SER A 6 5.23 27.33 3.95
C SER A 6 5.64 26.32 5.03
N ASP A 7 6.82 26.56 5.61
CA ASP A 7 7.19 26.11 6.96
C ASP A 7 6.58 27.05 8.01
N ALA A 8 5.85 26.50 8.98
CA ALA A 8 5.64 27.00 10.35
C ALA A 8 4.79 25.94 11.07
N GLY A 9 5.16 25.40 12.23
CA GLY A 9 5.48 26.14 13.45
C GLY A 9 4.24 26.08 14.36
N GLY A 10 4.30 25.20 15.38
CA GLY A 10 3.13 24.69 16.08
C GLY A 10 2.35 25.64 16.99
N THR A 11 1.14 25.18 17.33
CA THR A 11 0.44 25.44 18.60
C THR A 11 -0.45 24.23 18.89
N GLY A 12 -0.30 23.67 20.09
CA GLY A 12 -0.99 22.45 20.50
C GLY A 12 -2.48 22.64 20.73
N LEU A 13 -3.23 21.58 20.40
CA LEU A 13 -4.54 21.28 20.96
C LEU A 13 -4.64 19.75 21.12
N SER A 14 -4.94 19.32 22.34
CA SER A 14 -5.18 17.92 22.72
C SER A 14 -6.38 17.31 21.97
N PRO A 15 -6.40 15.99 21.75
CA PRO A 15 -7.43 15.33 20.93
C PRO A 15 -8.74 15.16 21.69
N ALA A 16 -9.84 15.60 21.06
CA ALA A 16 -11.18 15.22 21.48
C ALA A 16 -11.48 13.80 20.97
N THR A 17 -11.67 12.89 21.92
CA THR A 17 -12.16 11.53 21.71
C THR A 17 -13.61 11.61 21.23
N SER A 18 -13.91 11.21 19.99
CA SER A 18 -15.29 10.96 19.56
C SER A 18 -15.47 9.49 19.22
N VAL A 19 -16.09 8.77 20.16
CA VAL A 19 -16.70 7.46 19.97
C VAL A 19 -17.97 7.68 19.15
N GLY A 20 -18.02 7.12 17.94
CA GLY A 20 -19.19 7.17 17.06
C GLY A 20 -19.37 5.82 16.38
N GLY A 21 -20.17 4.95 17.00
CA GLY A 21 -20.65 3.71 16.39
C GLY A 21 -21.84 3.94 15.45
N GLY A 22 -22.02 2.99 14.52
CA GLY A 22 -23.14 2.91 13.58
C GLY A 22 -22.65 3.12 12.14
N SER A 23 -22.97 2.30 11.15
CA SER A 23 -24.02 1.29 11.04
C SER A 23 -23.63 0.33 9.92
N ALA A 24 -23.84 -0.96 10.17
CA ALA A 24 -23.83 -2.01 9.16
C ALA A 24 -24.76 -1.62 8.00
N ARG A 25 -24.23 -1.68 6.78
CA ARG A 25 -25.00 -1.80 5.54
C ARG A 25 -24.51 -3.08 4.88
N ARG A 26 -25.35 -4.11 4.92
CA ARG A 26 -25.20 -5.31 4.08
C ARG A 26 -25.32 -4.86 2.64
N ASP A 27 -24.32 -5.17 1.83
CA ASP A 27 -24.44 -5.21 0.38
C ASP A 27 -24.31 -6.66 -0.06
N ASP A 28 -25.20 -7.03 -0.97
CA ASP A 28 -25.46 -8.37 -1.47
C ASP A 28 -24.41 -8.81 -2.51
N GLY A 29 -23.86 -10.02 -2.36
CA GLY A 29 -23.47 -10.88 -3.50
C GLY A 29 -22.31 -10.45 -4.40
N GLY A 30 -21.43 -9.54 -3.98
CA GLY A 30 -20.17 -9.31 -4.68
C GLY A 30 -19.18 -10.42 -4.33
N GLN A 31 -18.63 -11.12 -5.33
CA GLN A 31 -17.43 -11.93 -5.11
C GLN A 31 -16.38 -11.06 -4.38
N PRO A 32 -15.70 -11.57 -3.35
CA PRO A 32 -14.62 -10.84 -2.70
C PRO A 32 -13.54 -10.60 -3.76
N THR A 33 -13.45 -9.35 -4.24
CA THR A 33 -12.32 -8.94 -5.06
C THR A 33 -11.17 -8.79 -4.08
N VAL A 34 -10.35 -9.84 -3.96
CA VAL A 34 -9.10 -9.77 -3.21
C VAL A 34 -8.22 -8.77 -3.96
N THR A 35 -8.31 -7.48 -3.59
CA THR A 35 -7.51 -6.43 -4.22
C THR A 35 -6.02 -6.58 -3.91
N ASP A 36 -5.71 -7.28 -2.81
CA ASP A 36 -4.34 -7.57 -2.42
C ASP A 36 -3.75 -8.67 -3.29
N THR A 37 -2.57 -8.40 -3.82
CA THR A 37 -1.84 -9.34 -4.68
C THR A 37 -0.97 -10.30 -3.88
N TYR A 38 -0.38 -9.79 -2.80
CA TYR A 38 0.60 -10.50 -1.99
C TYR A 38 0.29 -10.40 -0.50
N ARG A 39 0.73 -11.41 0.24
CA ARG A 39 0.86 -11.37 1.70
C ARG A 39 2.33 -11.48 2.05
N ILE A 40 2.85 -10.52 2.80
CA ILE A 40 4.27 -10.48 3.15
C ILE A 40 4.40 -10.80 4.63
N SER A 41 5.27 -11.76 4.96
CA SER A 41 5.69 -12.04 6.33
C SER A 41 7.18 -11.76 6.48
N ILE A 42 7.55 -11.13 7.59
CA ILE A 42 8.95 -10.90 7.95
C ILE A 42 9.32 -11.91 9.03
N ASP A 43 10.30 -12.76 8.73
CA ASP A 43 10.76 -13.79 9.66
C ASP A 43 11.81 -13.22 10.62
N ASP A 44 12.79 -12.46 10.10
CA ASP A 44 13.82 -11.81 10.91
C ASP A 44 14.35 -10.49 10.32
N ARG A 45 14.99 -9.71 11.19
CA ARG A 45 15.88 -8.60 10.82
C ARG A 45 17.21 -8.74 11.55
N SER A 46 18.32 -8.71 10.81
CA SER A 46 19.68 -8.67 11.36
C SER A 46 20.45 -7.50 10.77
N GLY A 47 20.57 -6.41 11.56
CA GLY A 47 21.22 -5.18 11.10
C GLY A 47 20.52 -4.59 9.87
N ALA A 48 21.26 -4.52 8.76
CA ALA A 48 20.78 -4.01 7.47
C ALA A 48 20.16 -5.09 6.56
N THR A 49 19.94 -6.30 7.07
CA THR A 49 19.38 -7.43 6.32
C THR A 49 18.03 -7.84 6.88
N LEU A 50 17.10 -8.13 5.99
CA LEU A 50 15.74 -8.61 6.26
C LEU A 50 15.54 -9.98 5.57
N ARG A 51 14.84 -10.88 6.25
CA ARG A 51 14.39 -12.16 5.69
C ARG A 51 12.90 -12.34 5.92
N GLY A 52 12.24 -12.97 4.96
CA GLY A 52 10.81 -13.18 5.03
C GLY A 52 10.29 -13.99 3.86
N ARG A 53 8.97 -14.00 3.71
CA ARG A 53 8.26 -14.67 2.63
C ARG A 53 7.27 -13.72 1.97
N VAL A 54 7.13 -13.85 0.66
CA VAL A 54 6.07 -13.21 -0.12
C VAL A 54 5.16 -14.33 -0.61
N HIS A 55 3.94 -14.39 -0.09
CA HIS A 55 2.89 -15.31 -0.51
C HIS A 55 2.09 -14.66 -1.63
N ILE A 56 1.83 -15.43 -2.69
CA ILE A 56 0.97 -15.04 -3.81
C ILE A 56 -0.44 -15.46 -3.43
N VAL A 57 -1.34 -14.49 -3.27
CA VAL A 57 -2.72 -14.76 -2.80
C VAL A 57 -3.79 -14.39 -3.82
N ASN A 58 -3.40 -13.77 -4.93
CA ASN A 58 -4.29 -13.39 -6.01
C ASN A 58 -3.92 -14.12 -7.30
N PRO A 59 -4.88 -14.70 -8.03
CA PRO A 59 -4.65 -15.38 -9.31
C PRO A 59 -4.04 -14.51 -10.40
N ASP A 60 -4.23 -13.19 -10.35
CA ASP A 60 -3.66 -12.25 -11.31
C ASP A 60 -2.14 -12.04 -11.13
N ALA A 61 -1.55 -12.55 -10.04
CA ALA A 61 -0.10 -12.55 -9.86
C ALA A 61 0.53 -13.87 -10.31
N GLU A 62 1.25 -13.80 -11.43
CA GLU A 62 2.01 -14.93 -11.96
C GLU A 62 3.25 -15.26 -11.10
N GLN A 63 3.92 -14.22 -10.58
CA GLN A 63 5.13 -14.39 -9.76
C GLN A 63 5.40 -13.19 -8.84
N VAL A 64 6.32 -13.38 -7.90
CA VAL A 64 6.84 -12.29 -7.05
C VAL A 64 7.81 -11.42 -7.88
N PRO A 65 7.68 -10.08 -7.87
CA PRO A 65 8.55 -9.22 -8.67
C PRO A 65 10.00 -9.26 -8.15
N PRO A 66 11.00 -9.50 -9.02
CA PRO A 66 12.41 -9.59 -8.62
C PRO A 66 13.11 -8.24 -8.47
N GLY A 67 12.41 -7.14 -8.78
CA GLY A 67 12.94 -5.78 -8.78
C GLY A 67 13.27 -5.24 -7.38
N ARG A 68 14.31 -4.41 -7.29
CA ARG A 68 14.68 -3.71 -6.05
C ARG A 68 13.65 -2.65 -5.64
N ASP A 69 12.93 -2.10 -6.60
CA ASP A 69 11.79 -1.21 -6.37
C ASP A 69 10.68 -1.91 -5.60
N PHE A 70 10.36 -3.16 -5.92
CA PHE A 70 9.43 -3.96 -5.13
C PHE A 70 9.90 -4.08 -3.67
N ALA A 71 11.17 -4.43 -3.47
CA ALA A 71 11.76 -4.53 -2.14
C ALA A 71 11.73 -3.21 -1.35
N LEU A 72 12.03 -2.09 -2.02
CA LEU A 72 11.96 -0.78 -1.40
C LEU A 72 10.51 -0.38 -1.07
N ARG A 73 9.54 -0.68 -1.95
CA ARG A 73 8.11 -0.47 -1.68
C ARG A 73 7.64 -1.21 -0.44
N MET A 74 8.06 -2.46 -0.25
CA MET A 74 7.74 -3.22 0.97
C MET A 74 8.18 -2.48 2.23
N ILE A 75 9.41 -1.94 2.24
CA ILE A 75 9.95 -1.20 3.39
C ILE A 75 9.09 0.05 3.67
N ILE A 76 8.81 0.84 2.63
CA ILE A 76 8.11 2.12 2.76
C ILE A 76 6.64 1.92 3.14
N GLU A 77 5.98 0.90 2.59
CA GLU A 77 4.60 0.56 2.88
C GLU A 77 4.40 0.29 4.38
N VAL A 78 5.27 -0.51 5.01
CA VAL A 78 5.19 -0.77 6.45
C VAL A 78 5.37 0.51 7.25
N TRP A 79 6.33 1.37 6.87
CA TRP A 79 6.50 2.68 7.52
C TRP A 79 5.24 3.54 7.41
N HIS A 80 4.64 3.59 6.22
CA HIS A 80 3.43 4.37 5.97
C HIS A 80 2.24 3.83 6.79
N ARG A 81 2.08 2.50 6.88
CA ARG A 81 1.03 1.86 7.69
C ARG A 81 1.17 2.17 9.17
N ILE A 82 2.38 2.06 9.73
CA ILE A 82 2.65 2.43 11.13
C ILE A 82 2.29 3.89 11.38
N ARG A 83 2.76 4.80 10.53
CA ARG A 83 2.54 6.24 10.69
C ARG A 83 1.07 6.64 10.65
N HIS A 84 0.25 5.95 9.86
CA HIS A 84 -1.14 6.31 9.65
C HIS A 84 -2.14 5.38 10.37
N GLY A 85 -1.66 4.35 11.06
CA GLY A 85 -2.51 3.35 11.71
C GLY A 85 -3.34 2.53 10.73
N TYR A 86 -2.90 2.38 9.46
CA TYR A 86 -3.63 1.64 8.44
C TYR A 86 -3.20 0.17 8.45
N PHE A 87 -4.02 -0.68 9.07
CA PHE A 87 -3.81 -2.11 9.12
C PHE A 87 -5.04 -2.84 8.60
N PHE A 88 -4.83 -3.78 7.70
CA PHE A 88 -5.89 -4.63 7.20
C PHE A 88 -6.34 -5.61 8.29
N THR A 89 -7.66 -5.72 8.46
CA THR A 89 -8.29 -6.76 9.28
C THR A 89 -9.13 -7.63 8.36
N SER A 90 -8.86 -8.93 8.33
CA SER A 90 -9.42 -9.88 7.37
C SER A 90 -10.91 -10.14 7.50
N GLY A 91 -11.53 -9.71 8.59
CA GLY A 91 -12.96 -9.94 8.80
C GLY A 91 -13.28 -11.43 8.73
N ASP A 92 -14.02 -11.84 7.68
CA ASP A 92 -14.46 -13.21 7.40
C ASP A 92 -13.56 -13.96 6.39
N GLU A 93 -12.46 -13.36 5.92
CA GLU A 93 -11.51 -14.03 5.01
C GLU A 93 -10.52 -14.94 5.76
N ASN A 94 -10.09 -16.04 5.14
CA ASN A 94 -9.18 -17.03 5.76
C ASN A 94 -7.71 -16.54 5.83
N LEU A 95 -7.45 -15.31 5.42
CA LEU A 95 -6.14 -14.70 5.50
C LEU A 95 -5.94 -14.07 6.89
N PRO A 96 -4.73 -14.11 7.45
CA PRO A 96 -4.48 -13.50 8.75
C PRO A 96 -4.54 -11.97 8.67
N ASP A 97 -4.94 -11.34 9.78
CA ASP A 97 -4.85 -9.89 9.98
C ASP A 97 -3.41 -9.39 9.77
N ASP A 98 -3.29 -8.10 9.46
CA ASP A 98 -2.01 -7.43 9.53
C ASP A 98 -1.48 -7.43 10.97
N ARG A 99 -0.17 -7.63 11.11
CA ARG A 99 0.51 -7.68 12.41
C ARG A 99 1.82 -6.93 12.38
N LEU A 100 2.13 -6.27 13.49
CA LEU A 100 3.44 -5.67 13.74
C LEU A 100 4.23 -6.52 14.73
N HIS A 101 5.55 -6.37 14.72
CA HIS A 101 6.45 -7.05 15.66
C HIS A 101 6.51 -6.38 17.05
N LEU A 102 6.04 -5.13 17.16
CA LEU A 102 5.92 -4.35 18.38
C LEU A 102 4.57 -3.61 18.39
N HIS A 103 4.19 -3.06 19.54
CA HIS A 103 2.99 -2.23 19.63
C HIS A 103 3.16 -0.93 18.83
N LEU A 104 2.05 -0.37 18.33
CA LEU A 104 2.06 0.83 17.47
C LEU A 104 2.79 2.01 18.15
N ASP A 105 2.44 2.32 19.40
CA ASP A 105 3.05 3.38 20.22
C ASP A 105 4.59 3.29 20.31
N GLU A 106 5.15 2.06 20.29
CA GLU A 106 6.60 1.86 20.33
C GLU A 106 7.24 2.18 18.97
N LEU A 107 6.55 1.82 17.89
CA LEU A 107 7.01 2.03 16.52
C LEU A 107 6.81 3.48 16.04
N GLU A 108 5.83 4.20 16.57
CA GLU A 108 5.58 5.62 16.27
C GLU A 108 6.86 6.46 16.46
N ASN A 109 7.56 6.27 17.58
CA ASN A 109 8.82 6.98 17.86
C ASN A 109 9.93 6.66 16.85
N VAL A 110 9.93 5.45 16.28
CA VAL A 110 10.91 5.02 15.28
C VAL A 110 10.59 5.66 13.93
N VAL A 111 9.32 5.65 13.52
CA VAL A 111 8.89 6.18 12.23
C VAL A 111 8.85 7.70 12.16
N ASP A 112 8.77 8.37 13.32
CA ASP A 112 8.84 9.83 13.43
C ASP A 112 10.27 10.39 13.64
N ASP A 113 11.31 9.55 13.60
CA ASP A 113 12.68 10.05 13.49
C ASP A 113 12.80 11.02 12.30
N PRO A 114 13.21 12.28 12.49
CA PRO A 114 13.14 13.30 11.44
C PRO A 114 13.92 12.95 10.17
N ALA A 115 15.06 12.26 10.31
CA ALA A 115 15.88 11.90 9.17
C ALA A 115 15.26 10.76 8.35
N LEU A 116 14.76 9.72 9.03
CA LEU A 116 14.06 8.61 8.39
C LEU A 116 12.77 9.07 7.72
N LYS A 117 11.98 9.87 8.44
CA LYS A 117 10.71 10.45 7.98
C LYS A 117 10.89 11.26 6.70
N ALA A 118 11.84 12.20 6.68
CA ALA A 118 12.08 13.02 5.48
C ALA A 118 12.49 12.16 4.26
N SER A 119 13.31 11.13 4.49
CA SER A 119 13.70 10.17 3.43
C SER A 119 12.48 9.41 2.89
N PHE A 120 11.67 8.83 3.76
CA PHE A 120 10.52 8.03 3.34
C PHE A 120 9.36 8.86 2.77
N GLU A 121 9.13 10.09 3.25
CA GLU A 121 8.21 11.03 2.62
C GLU A 121 8.68 11.41 1.20
N GLN A 122 9.99 11.56 0.99
CA GLN A 122 10.55 11.75 -0.34
C GLN A 122 10.27 10.53 -1.24
N LEU A 123 10.53 9.30 -0.75
CA LEU A 123 10.31 8.07 -1.52
C LEU A 123 8.84 7.83 -1.83
N MET A 124 7.93 8.03 -0.86
CA MET A 124 6.48 8.02 -1.07
C MET A 124 6.06 9.04 -2.13
N GLY A 125 6.65 10.24 -2.10
CA GLY A 125 6.39 11.27 -3.09
C GLY A 125 6.85 10.90 -4.51
N LEU A 126 7.94 10.13 -4.64
CA LEU A 126 8.36 9.58 -5.94
C LEU A 126 7.43 8.45 -6.38
N ASP A 127 7.02 7.57 -5.46
CA ASP A 127 6.27 6.37 -5.81
C ASP A 127 4.77 6.57 -6.00
N HIS A 128 4.16 7.50 -5.27
CA HIS A 128 2.73 7.77 -5.41
C HIS A 128 2.45 9.16 -5.98
N GLY A 129 3.46 10.04 -6.04
CA GLY A 129 3.28 11.47 -6.22
C GLY A 129 3.12 12.19 -4.88
N ARG A 130 3.51 13.47 -4.82
CA ARG A 130 3.40 14.30 -3.63
C ARG A 130 2.00 14.91 -3.52
N VAL A 131 1.46 14.90 -2.31
CA VAL A 131 0.23 15.64 -2.00
C VAL A 131 0.56 17.13 -1.91
N VAL A 132 -0.16 17.94 -2.69
CA VAL A 132 -0.10 19.40 -2.65
C VAL A 132 -1.46 19.90 -2.18
N TYR A 133 -1.46 20.51 -1.00
CA TYR A 133 -2.65 21.15 -0.44
C TYR A 133 -2.95 22.43 -1.20
N LEU A 134 -4.25 22.65 -1.41
CA LEU A 134 -4.77 23.76 -2.18
C LEU A 134 -5.11 24.94 -1.26
N THR A 135 -5.07 26.15 -1.80
CA THR A 135 -5.55 27.34 -1.07
C THR A 135 -7.07 27.28 -0.89
N ASP A 136 -7.61 28.04 0.07
CA ASP A 136 -9.06 28.11 0.30
C ASP A 136 -9.85 28.47 -0.97
N GLU A 137 -9.29 29.35 -1.82
CA GLU A 137 -9.88 29.72 -3.11
C GLU A 137 -9.94 28.54 -4.08
N GLN A 138 -8.84 27.78 -4.20
CA GLN A 138 -8.77 26.59 -5.03
C GLN A 138 -9.68 25.46 -4.50
N VAL A 139 -9.78 25.32 -3.18
CA VAL A 139 -10.72 24.39 -2.53
C VAL A 139 -12.16 24.77 -2.84
N ALA A 140 -12.51 26.06 -2.76
CA ALA A 140 -13.84 26.56 -3.10
C ALA A 140 -14.17 26.31 -4.58
N GLU A 141 -13.20 26.47 -5.48
CA GLU A 141 -13.37 26.19 -6.91
C GLU A 141 -13.66 24.69 -7.17
N ILE A 142 -12.91 23.78 -6.53
CA ILE A 142 -13.16 22.33 -6.66
C ILE A 142 -14.54 21.95 -6.09
N ARG A 143 -14.93 22.53 -4.95
CA ARG A 143 -16.25 22.29 -4.35
C ARG A 143 -17.37 22.78 -5.26
N ALA A 144 -17.22 23.96 -5.85
CA ALA A 144 -18.19 24.50 -6.80
C ALA A 144 -18.38 23.59 -8.03
N VAL A 145 -17.30 22.98 -8.54
CA VAL A 145 -17.40 22.00 -9.63
C VAL A 145 -18.19 20.76 -9.21
N ARG A 146 -18.00 20.26 -7.99
CA ARG A 146 -18.76 19.08 -7.47
C ARG A 146 -20.24 19.35 -7.21
N GLU A 147 -20.63 20.61 -7.06
CA GLU A 147 -22.03 21.00 -6.90
C GLU A 147 -22.79 21.04 -8.25
N ILE A 148 -22.08 20.94 -9.38
CA ILE A 148 -22.68 20.86 -10.72
C ILE A 148 -23.43 19.53 -10.84
N ARG A 149 -24.76 19.60 -10.98
CA ARG A 149 -25.62 18.41 -11.13
C ARG A 149 -25.59 17.79 -12.53
N ASP A 150 -25.18 18.57 -13.52
CA ASP A 150 -25.09 18.13 -14.90
C ASP A 150 -23.75 17.43 -15.14
N HIS A 151 -23.79 16.15 -15.46
CA HIS A 151 -22.60 15.29 -15.51
C HIS A 151 -21.59 15.75 -16.56
N GLU A 152 -22.04 16.15 -17.75
CA GLU A 152 -21.14 16.60 -18.82
C GLU A 152 -20.45 17.91 -18.46
N ARG A 153 -21.19 18.86 -17.87
CA ARG A 153 -20.61 20.12 -17.37
C ARG A 153 -19.67 19.90 -16.21
N GLU A 154 -19.99 19.01 -15.28
CA GLU A 154 -19.12 18.64 -14.17
C GLU A 154 -17.80 18.07 -14.71
N GLN A 155 -17.86 17.10 -15.62
CA GLN A 155 -16.68 16.50 -16.23
C GLN A 155 -15.82 17.53 -16.98
N ALA A 156 -16.43 18.39 -17.78
CA ALA A 156 -15.71 19.43 -18.52
C ALA A 156 -15.03 20.44 -17.58
N ALA A 157 -15.72 20.87 -16.51
CA ALA A 157 -15.14 21.78 -15.52
C ALA A 157 -14.03 21.09 -14.71
N ARG A 158 -14.20 19.81 -14.35
CA ARG A 158 -13.18 19.01 -13.70
C ARG A 158 -11.93 18.87 -14.58
N GLN A 159 -12.09 18.59 -15.87
CA GLN A 159 -10.98 18.52 -16.83
C GLN A 159 -10.25 19.86 -16.94
N ALA A 160 -10.97 20.97 -17.04
CA ALA A 160 -10.37 22.30 -17.10
C ALA A 160 -9.55 22.63 -15.83
N LEU A 161 -9.97 22.15 -14.65
CA LEU A 161 -9.18 22.29 -13.41
C LEU A 161 -7.93 21.41 -13.43
N MET A 162 -8.06 20.17 -13.89
CA MET A 162 -6.92 19.24 -14.04
C MET A 162 -5.86 19.82 -14.97
N ASP A 163 -6.27 20.34 -16.13
CA ASP A 163 -5.37 20.98 -17.10
C ASP A 163 -4.70 22.23 -16.52
N ARG A 164 -5.46 23.06 -15.79
CA ARG A 164 -4.95 24.29 -15.17
C ARG A 164 -3.92 24.02 -14.07
N TYR A 165 -4.14 22.98 -13.27
CA TYR A 165 -3.22 22.57 -12.21
C TYR A 165 -2.11 21.63 -12.71
N GLY A 166 -2.19 21.15 -13.96
CA GLY A 166 -1.22 20.24 -14.55
C GLY A 166 -1.21 18.86 -13.87
N VAL A 167 -2.38 18.37 -13.46
CA VAL A 167 -2.52 17.10 -12.73
C VAL A 167 -3.48 16.16 -13.44
N LYS A 168 -3.24 14.85 -13.34
CA LYS A 168 -4.09 13.83 -13.96
C LYS A 168 -5.34 13.50 -13.15
N SER A 169 -5.37 13.90 -11.88
CA SER A 169 -6.53 13.69 -11.01
C SER A 169 -6.62 14.76 -9.92
N LEU A 170 -7.86 15.08 -9.55
CA LEU A 170 -8.19 15.82 -8.33
C LEU A 170 -8.63 14.80 -7.27
N SER A 171 -8.00 14.86 -6.11
CA SER A 171 -8.24 13.93 -5.00
C SER A 171 -8.83 14.66 -3.80
N VAL A 172 -9.45 13.91 -2.90
CA VAL A 172 -9.99 14.45 -1.65
C VAL A 172 -9.56 13.55 -0.52
N GLY A 173 -9.08 14.16 0.57
CA GLY A 173 -8.66 13.45 1.77
C GLY A 173 -9.85 12.85 2.50
N ASN A 174 -9.56 11.98 3.47
CA ASN A 174 -10.57 11.36 4.32
C ASN A 174 -11.37 12.39 5.14
N ASP A 175 -10.77 13.55 5.41
CA ASP A 175 -11.38 14.71 6.07
C ASP A 175 -12.25 15.57 5.13
N GLY A 176 -12.35 15.21 3.85
CA GLY A 176 -13.07 15.97 2.84
C GLY A 176 -12.29 17.16 2.26
N THR A 177 -11.01 17.33 2.62
CA THR A 177 -10.16 18.40 2.10
C THR A 177 -9.65 18.07 0.70
N PRO A 178 -9.93 18.89 -0.32
CA PRO A 178 -9.38 18.69 -1.66
C PRO A 178 -7.86 18.90 -1.69
N PHE A 179 -7.19 18.02 -2.42
CA PHE A 179 -5.77 18.13 -2.71
C PHE A 179 -5.50 17.67 -4.14
N VAL A 180 -4.34 18.06 -4.65
CA VAL A 180 -3.82 17.52 -5.90
C VAL A 180 -2.62 16.65 -5.61
N ARG A 181 -2.43 15.60 -6.41
CA ARG A 181 -1.25 14.75 -6.32
C ARG A 181 -0.38 15.00 -7.54
N THR A 182 0.92 15.24 -7.34
CA THR A 182 1.85 15.37 -8.46
C THR A 182 1.95 14.05 -9.21
N GLU A 183 2.47 14.11 -10.43
CA GLU A 183 2.79 12.88 -11.16
C GLU A 183 3.83 12.05 -10.38
N ARG A 184 3.64 10.74 -10.43
CA ARG A 184 4.58 9.74 -9.92
C ARG A 184 5.83 9.72 -10.79
N ASP A 185 7.00 9.60 -10.17
CA ASP A 185 8.28 9.43 -10.85
C ASP A 185 8.87 8.05 -10.54
N GLY A 186 8.33 7.03 -11.22
CA GLY A 186 8.72 5.65 -11.01
C GLY A 186 10.19 5.37 -11.35
N ARG A 187 10.78 6.15 -12.27
CA ARG A 187 12.19 5.99 -12.63
C ARG A 187 13.11 6.51 -11.53
N ALA A 188 12.84 7.71 -11.03
CA ALA A 188 13.60 8.25 -9.90
C ALA A 188 13.43 7.38 -8.65
N PHE A 189 12.23 6.81 -8.43
CA PHE A 189 12.02 5.83 -7.37
C PHE A 189 12.89 4.58 -7.56
N TYR A 190 12.94 4.00 -8.76
CA TYR A 190 13.79 2.85 -9.05
C TYR A 190 15.29 3.16 -8.87
N ASP A 191 15.75 4.33 -9.32
CA ASP A 191 17.15 4.74 -9.13
C ASP A 191 17.46 4.86 -7.62
N LYS A 192 16.53 5.36 -6.80
CA LYS A 192 16.65 5.34 -5.34
C LYS A 192 16.60 3.93 -4.75
N ALA A 193 15.78 3.05 -5.29
CA ALA A 193 15.77 1.64 -4.90
C ALA A 193 17.12 0.98 -5.14
N CYS A 194 17.79 1.28 -6.26
CA CYS A 194 19.13 0.78 -6.52
C CYS A 194 20.20 1.32 -5.55
N GLU A 195 20.03 2.54 -5.03
CA GLU A 195 20.92 3.13 -4.02
C GLU A 195 20.69 2.52 -2.63
N VAL A 196 19.43 2.42 -2.20
CA VAL A 196 19.06 1.96 -0.85
C VAL A 196 19.14 0.44 -0.73
N VAL A 197 18.58 -0.30 -1.69
CA VAL A 197 18.57 -1.76 -1.71
C VAL A 197 19.82 -2.24 -2.43
N THR A 198 20.78 -2.76 -1.67
CA THR A 198 22.08 -3.20 -2.20
C THR A 198 22.01 -4.62 -2.75
N ASP A 199 21.16 -5.47 -2.19
CA ASP A 199 20.93 -6.86 -2.61
C ASP A 199 19.47 -7.24 -2.34
N TYR A 200 18.81 -7.88 -3.31
CA TYR A 200 17.49 -8.46 -3.15
C TYR A 200 17.46 -9.78 -3.91
N ARG A 201 17.16 -10.87 -3.20
CA ARG A 201 17.18 -12.23 -3.73
C ARG A 201 15.90 -12.94 -3.38
N LEU A 202 15.38 -13.64 -4.38
CA LEU A 202 14.23 -14.52 -4.28
C LEU A 202 14.71 -15.97 -4.31
N GLY A 203 14.11 -16.80 -3.46
CA GLY A 203 14.28 -18.24 -3.47
C GLY A 203 13.42 -18.92 -4.53
N GLU A 204 13.30 -20.25 -4.42
CA GLU A 204 12.38 -21.03 -5.24
C GLU A 204 10.94 -20.85 -4.75
N VAL A 205 9.97 -20.90 -5.67
CA VAL A 205 8.55 -20.95 -5.33
C VAL A 205 8.25 -22.26 -4.60
N ARG A 206 7.60 -22.16 -3.44
CA ARG A 206 7.06 -23.26 -2.65
C ARG A 206 5.54 -23.32 -2.83
N ASN A 207 4.95 -24.48 -2.53
CA ASN A 207 3.50 -24.73 -2.61
C ASN A 207 2.88 -24.43 -3.99
N TRP A 208 3.56 -24.83 -5.06
CA TRP A 208 3.01 -24.83 -6.42
C TRP A 208 2.46 -26.21 -6.78
N PRO A 209 1.34 -26.35 -7.51
CA PRO A 209 0.51 -25.30 -8.14
C PRO A 209 -0.33 -24.48 -7.15
N PRO A 210 -0.75 -23.26 -7.54
CA PRO A 210 -1.56 -22.41 -6.69
C PRO A 210 -2.95 -23.03 -6.45
N PRO A 211 -3.64 -22.61 -5.38
CA PRO A 211 -4.94 -23.17 -5.02
C PRO A 211 -6.06 -22.84 -6.00
N TRP A 212 -5.84 -21.96 -6.98
CA TRP A 212 -6.76 -21.63 -8.07
C TRP A 212 -6.42 -22.34 -9.40
N ASP A 213 -5.34 -23.11 -9.45
CA ASP A 213 -4.94 -23.92 -10.62
C ASP A 213 -5.42 -25.37 -10.43
N PHE A 214 -6.63 -25.67 -10.88
CA PHE A 214 -7.25 -27.00 -10.80
C PHE A 214 -7.20 -27.77 -12.11
N GLY A 215 -6.06 -27.73 -12.82
CA GLY A 215 -5.95 -28.45 -14.09
C GLY A 215 -6.90 -27.92 -15.16
N ASP A 216 -6.84 -28.50 -16.35
CA ASP A 216 -7.55 -27.96 -17.52
C ASP A 216 -9.06 -27.80 -17.26
N GLU A 217 -9.61 -26.63 -17.62
CA GLU A 217 -11.04 -26.22 -17.55
C GLU A 217 -12.04 -27.19 -18.22
N ALA A 218 -11.56 -28.31 -18.74
CA ALA A 218 -12.32 -29.36 -19.41
C ALA A 218 -12.75 -30.51 -18.47
N ASP A 219 -12.37 -30.49 -17.19
CA ASP A 219 -12.90 -31.45 -16.22
C ASP A 219 -14.35 -31.08 -15.86
N GLU A 220 -15.30 -31.94 -16.29
CA GLU A 220 -16.75 -31.79 -16.07
C GLU A 220 -17.17 -31.88 -14.58
N ASP A 221 -16.20 -32.07 -13.67
CA ASP A 221 -16.39 -32.29 -12.23
C ASP A 221 -16.03 -31.05 -11.37
N TYR A 222 -15.94 -29.84 -11.93
CA TYR A 222 -15.73 -28.61 -11.14
C TYR A 222 -16.93 -28.35 -10.20
N ASP A 223 -16.68 -28.51 -8.90
CA ASP A 223 -17.64 -28.23 -7.82
C ASP A 223 -17.24 -26.93 -7.10
N GLU A 224 -18.02 -25.86 -7.35
CA GLU A 224 -17.81 -24.52 -6.78
C GLU A 224 -17.94 -24.52 -5.25
N ASP A 225 -18.82 -25.33 -4.67
CA ASP A 225 -19.00 -25.43 -3.22
C ASP A 225 -17.79 -26.12 -2.59
N ALA A 226 -17.30 -27.20 -3.20
CA ALA A 226 -16.08 -27.86 -2.76
C ALA A 226 -14.84 -26.97 -2.89
N TYR A 227 -14.79 -26.11 -3.92
CA TYR A 227 -13.73 -25.10 -4.08
C TYR A 227 -13.79 -24.05 -2.97
N SER A 228 -14.97 -23.51 -2.70
CA SER A 228 -15.19 -22.53 -1.64
C SER A 228 -14.82 -23.10 -0.27
N ASP A 229 -15.24 -24.33 0.05
CA ASP A 229 -14.91 -25.03 1.30
C ASP A 229 -13.40 -25.29 1.42
N LYS A 230 -12.73 -25.62 0.32
CA LYS A 230 -11.26 -25.79 0.30
C LYS A 230 -10.57 -24.47 0.60
N LEU A 231 -10.96 -23.38 -0.07
CA LEU A 231 -10.42 -22.04 0.21
C LEU A 231 -10.71 -21.60 1.65
N ALA A 232 -11.90 -21.92 2.18
CA ALA A 232 -12.31 -21.68 3.57
C ALA A 232 -11.39 -22.37 4.59
N ALA A 233 -10.93 -23.58 4.27
CA ALA A 233 -10.04 -24.35 5.13
C ALA A 233 -8.56 -23.97 5.00
N MET A 234 -8.18 -23.23 3.96
CA MET A 234 -6.78 -22.87 3.72
C MET A 234 -6.25 -21.85 4.72
N THR A 235 -4.98 -22.03 5.06
CA THR A 235 -4.19 -21.06 5.79
C THR A 235 -3.19 -20.39 4.86
N LEU A 236 -2.58 -19.29 5.30
CA LEU A 236 -1.54 -18.60 4.54
C LEU A 236 -0.38 -19.51 4.10
N GLU A 237 -0.04 -20.50 4.93
CA GLU A 237 1.04 -21.46 4.65
C GLU A 237 0.69 -22.44 3.52
N ASP A 238 -0.57 -22.52 3.09
CA ASP A 238 -0.99 -23.36 1.96
C ASP A 238 -0.89 -22.62 0.62
N TYR A 239 -0.75 -21.28 0.63
CA TYR A 239 -0.55 -20.49 -0.59
C TYR A 239 0.88 -20.61 -1.14
N PRO A 240 1.08 -20.44 -2.46
CA PRO A 240 2.41 -20.33 -3.03
C PRO A 240 3.18 -19.18 -2.39
N TYR A 241 4.45 -19.40 -2.11
CA TYR A 241 5.31 -18.36 -1.57
C TYR A 241 6.74 -18.47 -2.05
N VAL A 242 7.44 -17.35 -1.95
CA VAL A 242 8.88 -17.25 -2.20
C VAL A 242 9.56 -16.68 -0.97
N GLU A 243 10.59 -17.34 -0.49
CA GLU A 243 11.49 -16.78 0.53
C GLU A 243 12.32 -15.66 -0.09
N PHE A 244 12.51 -14.56 0.63
CA PHE A 244 13.37 -13.48 0.17
C PHE A 244 14.46 -13.15 1.20
N THR A 245 15.57 -12.62 0.67
CA THR A 245 16.58 -11.93 1.46
C THR A 245 16.82 -10.56 0.84
N LEU A 246 16.76 -9.54 1.67
CA LEU A 246 16.93 -8.14 1.30
C LEU A 246 18.01 -7.51 2.16
N THR A 247 18.97 -6.80 1.55
CA THR A 247 19.96 -6.00 2.27
C THR A 247 19.90 -4.56 1.79
N VAL A 248 19.91 -3.63 2.75
CA VAL A 248 19.97 -2.19 2.52
C VAL A 248 21.36 -1.63 2.81
N ASP A 249 21.64 -0.44 2.29
CA ASP A 249 22.89 0.29 2.51
C ASP A 249 23.06 0.76 3.98
N ASP A 250 21.95 1.10 4.63
CA ASP A 250 21.89 1.62 5.99
C ASP A 250 20.79 0.92 6.80
N ALA A 251 21.15 0.31 7.93
CA ALA A 251 20.22 -0.39 8.81
C ALA A 251 19.06 0.50 9.32
N ARG A 252 19.22 1.82 9.31
CA ARG A 252 18.15 2.76 9.65
C ARG A 252 16.95 2.67 8.70
N HIS A 253 17.15 2.30 7.44
CA HIS A 253 16.04 2.05 6.51
C HIS A 253 15.17 0.84 6.91
N LEU A 254 15.67 -0.04 7.78
CA LEU A 254 14.91 -1.17 8.33
C LEU A 254 14.54 -0.96 9.79
N ALA A 255 14.71 0.24 10.36
CA ALA A 255 14.54 0.49 11.80
C ALA A 255 13.15 0.07 12.32
N HIS A 256 12.10 0.31 11.52
CA HIS A 256 10.70 -0.04 11.78
C HIS A 256 10.31 -1.46 11.37
N MET A 257 11.25 -2.23 10.81
CA MET A 257 11.06 -3.61 10.38
C MET A 257 11.53 -4.59 11.47
N GLY A 258 10.86 -5.73 11.59
CA GLY A 258 11.23 -6.77 12.54
C GLY A 258 10.47 -8.07 12.31
N GLY A 259 11.00 -9.16 12.87
CA GLY A 259 10.40 -10.50 12.78
C GLY A 259 8.99 -10.54 13.40
N GLY A 260 8.06 -11.15 12.70
CA GLY A 260 6.66 -11.24 13.10
C GLY A 260 5.74 -10.18 12.51
N ILE A 261 6.25 -9.28 11.65
CA ILE A 261 5.42 -8.44 10.80
C ILE A 261 4.70 -9.32 9.76
N HIS A 262 3.42 -9.03 9.53
CA HIS A 262 2.61 -9.63 8.48
C HIS A 262 1.73 -8.55 7.86
N PHE A 263 1.66 -8.46 6.53
CA PHE A 263 0.73 -7.51 5.89
C PHE A 263 0.25 -7.92 4.50
N ALA A 264 -0.98 -7.56 4.17
CA ALA A 264 -1.56 -7.65 2.82
C ALA A 264 -1.09 -6.49 1.94
N THR A 265 -0.84 -6.70 0.66
CA THR A 265 -0.50 -5.60 -0.24
C THR A 265 -0.84 -5.85 -1.71
N ALA A 266 -1.13 -4.76 -2.41
CA ALA A 266 -1.20 -4.68 -3.87
C ALA A 266 0.06 -4.02 -4.48
N ILE A 267 1.20 -4.05 -3.78
CA ILE A 267 2.47 -3.57 -4.36
C ILE A 267 2.79 -4.38 -5.61
N HIS A 268 3.10 -3.69 -6.70
CA HIS A 268 3.66 -4.29 -7.91
C HIS A 268 5.16 -3.95 -8.01
N GLY A 269 5.92 -4.68 -8.83
CA GLY A 269 7.28 -4.29 -9.24
C GLY A 269 7.26 -3.88 -10.71
N GLU A 270 7.92 -2.79 -11.06
CA GLU A 270 7.85 -2.21 -12.41
C GLU A 270 9.13 -2.36 -13.19
N TYR A 271 10.26 -2.47 -12.50
CA TYR A 271 11.57 -2.51 -13.11
C TYR A 271 12.38 -3.71 -12.58
N GLY A 272 13.21 -4.30 -13.44
CA GLY A 272 14.12 -5.39 -13.03
C GLY A 272 13.66 -6.81 -13.35
N TRP A 273 12.72 -6.98 -14.28
CA TRP A 273 12.48 -8.25 -14.98
C TRP A 273 13.65 -8.61 -15.90
#